data_AF-A0A0F6YG11-F1
#
_entry.id   AF-A0A0F6YG11-F1
#
_cell.length_a   1.000
_cell.length_b   1.000
_cell.length_c   1.000
_cell.angle_alpha   90.00
_cell.angle_beta   90.00
_cell.angle_gamma   90.00
#
_symmetry.space_group_name_H-M   'P 1'
#
loop_
_entity.id
_entity.type
_entity.pdbx_description
1 polymer ?
#
loop_
_entity_poly.entity_id
_entity_poly.type
_entity_poly.pdbx_seq_one_letter_code
_entity_poly.pdbx_strand_id
1 'polypeptide(L)'
;MAAHVRLWLDDQVPAPEGWTTVTNVDAARSLLESGVDTISLGDRLDTSHGHRLALLLWMMRSGHWPRERPEVHGARRLEITALKLALDAAWPVRERVARAARAAERAIESSGVSRVAENAVQTTRSLIARRTARAS
;
A
#
# COMPACT_ATOMS: atom_id res chain seq x y z
N MET A 1 -7.09 18.62 -9.32
CA MET A 1 -6.74 18.42 -7.90
C MET A 1 -6.93 16.95 -7.59
N ALA A 2 -5.90 16.22 -7.16
CA ALA A 2 -6.09 14.82 -6.77
C ALA A 2 -6.94 14.81 -5.49
N ALA A 3 -8.03 14.04 -5.48
CA ALA A 3 -8.86 13.92 -4.28
C ALA A 3 -8.00 13.34 -3.14
N HIS A 4 -8.02 14.00 -2.00
CA HIS A 4 -7.37 13.55 -0.79
C HIS A 4 -8.21 12.43 -0.16
N VAL A 5 -7.93 11.17 -0.50
CA VAL A 5 -8.72 10.02 -0.05
C VAL A 5 -8.23 9.57 1.32
N ARG A 6 -9.09 9.65 2.35
CA ARG A 6 -8.86 9.11 3.70
C ARG A 6 -9.77 7.93 3.92
N LEU A 7 -9.24 6.78 4.34
CA LEU A 7 -10.00 5.55 4.50
C LEU A 7 -10.32 5.24 5.95
N TRP A 8 -11.58 4.93 6.23
CA TRP A 8 -12.03 4.47 7.54
C TRP A 8 -12.43 2.99 7.43
N LEU A 9 -11.54 2.10 7.87
CA LEU A 9 -11.77 0.65 7.82
C LEU A 9 -12.42 0.17 9.12
N ASP A 10 -13.76 0.23 9.16
CA ASP A 10 -14.59 -0.28 10.25
C ASP A 10 -16.01 -0.58 9.73
N ASP A 11 -16.60 -1.66 10.21
CA ASP A 11 -17.94 -2.16 9.85
C ASP A 11 -18.99 -1.89 10.94
N GLN A 12 -18.58 -1.39 12.11
CA GLN A 12 -19.43 -1.12 13.26
C GLN A 12 -19.55 0.37 13.58
N VAL A 13 -18.48 1.14 13.36
CA VAL A 13 -18.39 2.55 13.70
C VAL A 13 -18.47 3.40 12.42
N PRO A 14 -19.43 4.35 12.33
CA PRO A 14 -19.53 5.22 11.16
C PRO A 14 -18.27 6.08 11.02
N ALA A 15 -17.88 6.33 9.78
CA ALA A 15 -16.72 7.16 9.50
C ALA A 15 -17.00 8.62 9.88
N PRO A 16 -16.01 9.34 10.44
CA PRO A 16 -16.10 10.79 10.63
C PRO A 16 -16.25 11.53 9.28
N GLU A 17 -16.68 12.79 9.32
CA GLU A 17 -16.77 13.63 8.13
C GLU A 17 -15.43 13.71 7.37
N GLY A 18 -15.50 13.63 6.03
CA GLY A 18 -14.32 13.66 5.16
C GLY A 18 -13.55 12.33 5.07
N TRP A 19 -14.04 11.26 5.69
CA TRP A 19 -13.50 9.91 5.55
C TRP A 19 -14.40 9.04 4.66
N THR A 20 -13.77 8.20 3.85
CA THR A 20 -14.46 7.18 3.05
C THR A 20 -14.57 5.89 3.86
N THR A 21 -15.80 5.48 4.20
CA THR A 21 -16.05 4.21 4.92
C THR A 21 -15.73 3.02 4.04
N VAL A 22 -15.01 2.05 4.60
CA VAL A 22 -14.71 0.76 3.99
C VAL A 22 -14.95 -0.31 5.04
N THR A 23 -15.69 -1.37 4.71
CA THR A 23 -16.11 -2.38 5.68
C THR A 23 -15.43 -3.73 5.50
N ASN A 24 -14.49 -3.85 4.55
CA ASN A 24 -13.75 -5.09 4.32
C ASN A 24 -12.33 -4.83 3.79
N VAL A 25 -11.46 -5.82 3.96
CA VAL A 25 -10.04 -5.71 3.60
C VAL A 25 -9.82 -5.55 2.09
N ASP A 26 -10.60 -6.22 1.26
CA ASP A 26 -10.36 -6.22 -0.19
C ASP A 26 -10.69 -4.87 -0.83
N ALA A 27 -11.79 -4.24 -0.42
CA ALA A 27 -12.11 -2.87 -0.83
C ALA A 27 -11.02 -1.89 -0.35
N ALA A 28 -10.46 -2.08 0.85
CA ALA A 28 -9.36 -1.26 1.34
C ALA A 28 -8.10 -1.44 0.48
N ARG A 29 -7.79 -2.67 0.04
CA ARG A 29 -6.66 -2.95 -0.87
C ARG A 29 -6.83 -2.24 -2.21
N SER A 30 -7.99 -2.37 -2.86
CA SER A 30 -8.24 -1.74 -4.16
C SER A 30 -8.10 -0.21 -4.11
N LEU A 31 -8.52 0.40 -2.99
CA LEU A 31 -8.35 1.85 -2.80
C LEU A 31 -6.88 2.20 -2.53
N LEU A 32 -6.15 1.42 -1.73
CA LEU A 32 -4.72 1.62 -1.48
C LEU A 32 -3.87 1.49 -2.76
N GLU A 33 -4.23 0.58 -3.67
CA GLU A 33 -3.60 0.46 -5.00
C GLU A 33 -3.80 1.71 -5.86
N SER A 34 -4.92 2.42 -5.68
CA SER A 34 -5.22 3.67 -6.39
C SER A 34 -4.57 4.90 -5.75
N GLY A 35 -4.03 4.76 -4.54
CA GLY A 35 -3.41 5.84 -3.76
C GLY A 35 -4.36 6.46 -2.74
N VAL A 36 -3.90 6.52 -1.48
CA VAL A 36 -4.66 6.98 -0.32
C VAL A 36 -3.72 7.85 0.53
N ASP A 37 -4.26 8.92 1.13
CA ASP A 37 -3.46 9.77 2.01
C ASP A 37 -3.24 9.11 3.36
N THR A 38 -4.31 8.64 4.00
CA THR A 38 -4.24 7.92 5.28
C THR A 38 -5.35 6.89 5.42
N ILE A 39 -5.16 5.92 6.30
CA ILE A 39 -6.15 4.92 6.68
C ILE A 39 -6.24 4.81 8.20
N SER A 40 -7.45 4.77 8.73
CA SER A 40 -7.73 4.46 10.12
C SER A 40 -8.32 3.06 10.22
N LEU A 41 -7.65 2.19 10.96
CA LEU A 41 -8.02 0.79 11.16
C LEU A 41 -8.82 0.68 12.44
N GLY A 42 -10.07 0.25 12.35
CA GLY A 42 -10.88 0.01 13.54
C GLY A 42 -10.36 -1.15 14.37
N ASP A 43 -11.09 -1.49 15.43
CA ASP A 43 -10.84 -2.69 16.22
C ASP A 43 -11.93 -3.75 16.07
N ARG A 44 -13.05 -3.51 15.35
CA ARG A 44 -14.20 -4.44 15.28
C ARG A 44 -14.57 -5.15 13.97
N LEU A 45 -13.94 -4.83 12.83
CA LEU A 45 -13.95 -5.64 11.59
C LEU A 45 -14.09 -7.15 11.83
N ASP A 46 -15.23 -7.69 11.41
CA ASP A 46 -15.55 -9.11 11.55
C ASP A 46 -14.51 -9.99 10.83
N THR A 47 -14.19 -11.13 11.45
CA THR A 47 -13.32 -12.19 10.95
C THR A 47 -13.71 -12.73 9.58
N SER A 48 -14.99 -12.63 9.20
CA SER A 48 -15.51 -13.02 7.89
C SER A 48 -15.02 -12.12 6.73
N HIS A 49 -14.60 -10.88 7.03
CA HIS A 49 -14.21 -9.86 6.03
C HIS A 49 -12.69 -9.64 5.93
N GLY A 50 -11.91 -10.57 6.49
CA GLY A 50 -10.44 -10.56 6.49
C GLY A 50 -9.85 -9.83 7.69
N HIS A 51 -8.74 -10.34 8.23
CA HIS A 51 -8.07 -9.73 9.38
C HIS A 51 -7.32 -8.45 8.99
N ARG A 52 -7.45 -7.38 9.79
CA ARG A 52 -6.63 -6.16 9.68
C ARG A 52 -5.13 -6.41 9.67
N LEU A 53 -4.67 -7.42 10.41
CA LEU A 53 -3.28 -7.87 10.36
C LEU A 53 -2.90 -8.36 8.95
N ALA A 54 -3.81 -9.03 8.24
CA ALA A 54 -3.59 -9.45 6.85
C ALA A 54 -3.51 -8.25 5.89
N LEU A 55 -4.21 -7.15 6.17
CA LEU A 55 -4.03 -5.89 5.42
C LEU A 55 -2.65 -5.28 5.69
N LEU A 56 -2.23 -5.18 6.95
CA LEU A 56 -0.89 -4.69 7.33
C LEU A 56 0.23 -5.50 6.67
N LEU A 57 0.15 -6.84 6.74
CA LEU A 57 1.11 -7.74 6.09
C LEU A 57 1.11 -7.59 4.57
N TRP A 58 -0.06 -7.39 3.95
CA TRP A 58 -0.15 -7.13 2.53
C TRP A 58 0.48 -5.79 2.14
N MET A 59 0.27 -4.72 2.91
CA MET A 59 0.92 -3.41 2.66
C MET A 59 2.44 -3.52 2.79
N MET A 60 2.93 -4.25 3.81
CA MET A 60 4.35 -4.52 3.97
C MET A 60 4.95 -5.22 2.75
N ARG A 61 4.28 -6.26 2.24
CA ARG A 61 4.77 -7.07 1.13
C ARG A 61 4.67 -6.37 -0.22
N SER A 62 3.58 -5.65 -0.45
CA SER A 62 3.27 -5.05 -1.76
C SER A 62 3.80 -3.62 -1.91
N GLY A 63 4.10 -2.94 -0.82
CA GLY A 63 4.55 -1.55 -0.83
C GLY A 63 3.42 -0.52 -0.96
N HIS A 64 2.15 -0.94 -1.10
CA HIS A 64 0.98 -0.06 -1.19
C HIS A 64 0.60 0.51 0.18
N TRP A 65 1.44 1.39 0.68
CA TRP A 65 1.16 2.16 1.90
C TRP A 65 0.45 3.46 1.58
N PRO A 66 -0.41 3.96 2.49
CA PRO A 66 -0.86 5.34 2.43
C PRO A 66 0.33 6.31 2.50
N ARG A 67 0.09 7.56 2.10
CA ARG A 67 1.11 8.62 2.12
C ARG A 67 1.56 8.93 3.55
N GLU A 68 0.59 9.05 4.45
CA GLU A 68 0.72 9.31 5.88
C GLU A 68 0.63 8.02 6.69
N ARG A 69 1.13 8.06 7.93
CA ARG A 69 1.12 6.89 8.82
C ARG A 69 -0.33 6.50 9.13
N PRO A 70 -0.69 5.20 8.99
CA PRO A 70 -1.99 4.71 9.42
C PRO A 70 -2.31 5.04 10.88
N GLU A 71 -3.58 5.03 11.21
CA GLU A 71 -4.09 5.17 12.56
C GLU A 71 -4.86 3.91 12.98
N VAL A 72 -5.03 3.74 14.29
CA VAL A 72 -5.84 2.66 14.85
C VAL A 72 -6.84 3.27 15.82
N HIS A 73 -8.12 2.98 15.61
CA HIS A 73 -9.23 3.41 16.46
C HIS A 73 -9.98 2.20 17.02
N GLY A 74 -10.81 2.44 18.04
CA GLY A 74 -11.62 1.39 18.67
C GLY A 74 -11.73 1.53 20.19
N ALA A 75 -12.35 0.54 20.81
CA ALA A 75 -12.55 0.48 22.26
C ALA A 75 -11.83 -0.72 22.96
N ARG A 76 -11.46 -1.76 22.20
CA ARG A 76 -10.83 -2.98 22.69
C ARG A 76 -9.33 -2.78 22.86
N ARG A 77 -8.93 -2.46 24.09
CA ARG A 77 -7.57 -2.02 24.43
C ARG A 77 -6.47 -2.98 23.95
N LEU A 78 -6.66 -4.30 24.07
CA LEU A 78 -5.61 -5.26 23.73
C LEU A 78 -5.40 -5.33 22.20
N GLU A 79 -6.49 -5.41 21.44
CA GLU A 79 -6.47 -5.46 19.98
C GLU A 79 -5.91 -4.18 19.37
N ILE A 80 -6.29 -3.02 19.92
CA ILE A 80 -5.73 -1.72 19.52
C ILE A 80 -4.23 -1.67 19.83
N THR A 81 -3.83 -2.15 21.01
CA THR A 81 -2.40 -2.15 21.40
C THR A 81 -1.59 -3.04 20.47
N ALA A 82 -2.08 -4.25 20.16
CA ALA A 82 -1.43 -5.16 19.23
C ALA A 82 -1.30 -4.56 17.82
N LEU A 83 -2.36 -3.93 17.31
CA LEU A 83 -2.33 -3.28 15.99
C LEU A 83 -1.39 -2.08 15.95
N LYS A 84 -1.38 -1.25 17.01
CA LYS A 84 -0.44 -0.12 17.13
C LYS A 84 1.01 -0.60 17.15
N LEU A 85 1.32 -1.63 17.93
CA LEU A 85 2.67 -2.23 17.97
C LEU A 85 3.08 -2.79 16.60
N ALA A 86 2.17 -3.50 15.92
CA ALA A 86 2.44 -4.02 14.58
C ALA A 86 2.71 -2.87 13.58
N LEU A 87 1.95 -1.79 13.67
CA LEU A 87 2.14 -0.61 12.82
C LEU A 87 3.45 0.12 13.13
N ASP A 88 3.81 0.28 14.40
CA ASP A 88 5.07 0.89 14.83
C ASP A 88 6.28 0.08 14.37
N ALA A 89 6.17 -1.25 14.33
CA ALA A 89 7.20 -2.10 13.77
C ALA A 89 7.29 -1.97 12.23
N ALA A 90 6.16 -1.86 11.54
CA ALA A 90 6.10 -1.90 10.07
C ALA A 90 6.40 -0.54 9.40
N TRP A 91 5.96 0.58 9.98
CA TRP A 91 6.07 1.90 9.34
C TRP A 91 7.53 2.35 9.09
N PRO A 92 8.47 2.22 10.04
CA PRO A 92 9.88 2.55 9.80
C PRO A 92 10.51 1.67 8.72
N VAL A 93 10.02 0.43 8.52
CA VAL A 93 10.46 -0.44 7.41
C VAL A 93 10.07 0.20 6.08
N ARG A 94 8.82 0.68 5.93
CA ARG A 94 8.37 1.40 4.73
C ARG A 94 9.25 2.62 4.43
N GLU A 95 9.56 3.44 5.42
CA GLU A 95 10.39 4.63 5.21
C GLU A 95 11.82 4.29 4.77
N ARG A 96 12.41 3.24 5.35
CA ARG A 96 13.74 2.74 4.95
C ARG A 96 13.73 2.22 3.52
N VAL A 97 12.74 1.41 3.14
CA VAL A 97 12.59 0.90 1.76
C VAL A 97 12.40 2.06 0.78
N ALA A 98 11.53 3.01 1.09
CA ALA A 98 11.30 4.19 0.24
C ALA A 98 12.57 5.06 0.09
N ARG A 99 13.36 5.20 1.16
CA ARG A 99 14.65 5.92 1.11
C ARG A 99 15.67 5.18 0.24
N ALA A 100 15.77 3.85 0.39
CA ALA A 100 16.67 3.03 -0.42
C ALA A 100 16.29 3.06 -1.91
N ALA A 101 14.99 2.97 -2.23
CA ALA A 101 14.49 3.08 -3.60
C ALA A 101 14.87 4.43 -4.23
N ARG A 102 14.61 5.55 -3.54
CA ARG A 102 15.02 6.89 -4.02
C ARG A 102 16.53 7.06 -4.16
N ALA A 103 17.32 6.42 -3.30
CA ALA A 103 18.77 6.42 -3.43
C ALA A 103 19.24 5.63 -4.65
N ALA A 104 18.63 4.47 -4.91
CA ALA A 104 18.90 3.66 -6.09
C ALA A 104 18.51 4.37 -7.39
N GLU A 105 17.34 5.00 -7.43
CA GLU A 105 16.88 5.80 -8.58
C GLU A 105 17.87 6.92 -8.91
N ARG A 106 18.28 7.71 -7.91
CA ARG A 106 19.31 8.74 -8.10
C ARG A 106 20.65 8.19 -8.55
N ALA A 107 21.06 7.02 -8.06
CA ALA A 107 22.29 6.37 -8.50
C ALA A 107 22.20 5.91 -9.97
N ILE A 108 21.04 5.44 -10.41
CA ILE A 108 20.77 5.09 -11.82
C ILE A 108 20.81 6.35 -12.70
N GLU A 109 20.18 7.44 -12.26
CA GLU A 109 20.21 8.73 -12.97
C GLU A 109 21.64 9.31 -13.05
N SER A 110 22.38 9.30 -11.93
CA SER A 110 23.74 9.85 -11.87
C SER A 110 24.79 9.01 -12.60
N SER A 111 24.53 7.71 -12.77
CA SER A 111 25.46 6.80 -13.46
C SER A 111 25.35 6.87 -14.99
N GLY A 112 24.40 7.63 -15.54
CA GLY A 112 24.26 7.80 -17.00
C GLY A 112 23.90 6.50 -17.73
N VAL A 113 23.39 5.48 -17.03
CA VAL A 113 23.07 4.14 -17.57
C VAL A 113 21.78 4.13 -18.40
N SER A 114 21.34 5.31 -18.87
CA SER A 114 20.16 5.53 -19.72
C SER A 114 20.12 4.58 -20.93
N ARG A 115 21.26 4.36 -21.62
CA ARG A 115 21.29 3.49 -22.81
C ARG A 115 21.22 1.98 -22.52
N VAL A 116 21.72 1.50 -21.39
CA VAL A 116 21.69 0.06 -21.07
C VAL A 116 20.31 -0.33 -20.52
N ALA A 117 19.71 0.54 -19.70
CA ALA A 117 18.34 0.36 -19.22
C ALA A 117 17.32 0.47 -20.36
N GLU A 118 17.46 1.45 -21.26
CA GLU A 118 16.61 1.55 -22.46
C GLU A 118 16.76 0.34 -23.37
N ASN A 119 17.99 -0.16 -23.60
CA ASN A 119 18.20 -1.37 -24.40
C ASN A 119 17.60 -2.62 -23.75
N ALA A 120 17.65 -2.75 -22.42
CA ALA A 120 17.03 -3.87 -21.70
C ALA A 120 15.49 -3.81 -21.79
N VAL A 121 14.90 -2.62 -21.67
CA VAL A 121 13.46 -2.38 -21.82
C VAL A 121 13.01 -2.65 -23.26
N GLN A 122 13.76 -2.18 -24.26
CA GLN A 122 13.45 -2.38 -25.68
C GLN A 122 13.54 -3.86 -26.08
N THR A 123 14.53 -4.58 -25.54
CA THR A 123 14.70 -6.02 -25.75
C THR A 123 13.54 -6.81 -25.14
N THR A 124 13.12 -6.45 -23.92
CA THR A 124 12.00 -7.12 -23.24
C THR A 124 10.68 -6.91 -23.99
N ARG A 125 10.41 -5.68 -24.46
CA ARG A 125 9.22 -5.37 -25.28
C ARG A 125 9.20 -6.18 -26.58
N SER A 126 10.35 -6.33 -27.24
CA SER A 126 10.48 -7.10 -28.49
C SER A 126 10.23 -8.60 -28.27
N LEU A 127 10.63 -9.14 -27.12
CA LEU A 127 10.40 -10.55 -26.77
C LEU A 127 8.92 -10.83 -26.46
N ILE A 128 8.23 -9.91 -25.77
CA ILE A 128 6.80 -10.03 -25.48
C ILE A 128 5.99 -9.96 -26.79
N ALA A 129 6.28 -9.01 -27.67
CA ALA A 129 5.59 -8.85 -28.95
C ALA A 129 5.75 -10.06 -29.90
N ARG A 130 6.92 -10.70 -29.91
CA ARG A 130 7.14 -11.93 -30.70
C ARG A 130 6.40 -13.14 -30.15
N ARG A 131 6.12 -13.15 -28.85
CA ARG A 131 5.44 -14.27 -28.18
C ARG A 131 3.93 -14.20 -28.38
N THR A 132 3.37 -12.99 -28.44
CA THR A 132 1.94 -12.78 -28.76
C THR A 132 1.63 -13.04 -30.24
N ALA A 133 2.53 -12.68 -31.15
CA ALA A 133 2.36 -12.93 -32.60
C ALA A 133 2.43 -14.42 -33.01
N ARG A 134 2.92 -15.31 -32.13
CA ARG A 134 3.03 -16.75 -32.39
C ARG A 134 1.89 -17.57 -31.76
N ALA A 135 1.00 -16.90 -31.02
CA ALA A 135 -0.17 -17.47 -30.37
C ALA A 135 -1.49 -17.11 -31.09
N SER A 136 -1.39 -16.55 -32.29
CA SER A 136 -2.47 -16.29 -33.26
C SER A 136 -2.25 -17.19 -34.48
#